data_AF-A0A822CHR4-F1
#
_entry.id   AF-A0A822CHR4-F1
#
_cell.length_a   1.000
_cell.length_b   1.000
_cell.length_c   1.000
_cell.angle_alpha   90.00
_cell.angle_beta   90.00
_cell.angle_gamma   90.00
#
_symmetry.space_group_name_H-M   'P 1'
#
loop_
_entity.id
_entity.type
_entity.pdbx_description
1 polymer ?
#
loop_
_entity_poly.entity_id
_entity_poly.type
_entity_poly.pdbx_seq_one_letter_code
_entity_poly.pdbx_strand_id
1 'polypeptide(L)'
;MSSLLSSCSGVFFLIGTNSIRNNSASEIVVQVDNLIDLIRSHHIHLNHLTDISISSVFPCLKPSFLFSSISTLLSNINNYNTLLKDLATRKNFTVVDLPITADQLNYDGMHIHINHLPFLWNHIQQHFDVLVLQKTTKISRSHRRSRAAITRRNKRRHEKQKKRQASYTVIRPIARTWQLKDIKTYLRYKNIKYSRLPEIRRHQLSIQFNNPIHQQHAEQMLTFTDFDEPNYYNWISHEH
;
A
#
# COMPACT_ATOMS: atom_id res chain seq x y z
N MET A 1 -11.68 1.55 19.31
CA MET A 1 -10.28 1.58 19.79
C MET A 1 -9.43 0.82 18.80
N SER A 2 -8.51 1.47 18.08
CA SER A 2 -7.55 0.75 17.23
C SER A 2 -6.49 0.11 18.12
N SER A 3 -6.22 -1.18 17.95
CA SER A 3 -5.11 -1.87 18.63
C SER A 3 -3.80 -1.12 18.37
N LEU A 4 -2.92 -1.01 19.37
CA LEU A 4 -1.55 -0.45 19.22
C LEU A 4 -0.79 -1.12 18.07
N LEU A 5 -1.10 -2.39 17.77
CA LEU A 5 -0.51 -3.15 16.69
C LEU A 5 -1.06 -2.77 15.30
N SER A 6 -2.21 -2.09 15.21
CA SER A 6 -2.85 -1.75 13.93
C SER A 6 -2.10 -0.68 13.12
N SER A 7 -1.25 0.12 13.77
CA SER A 7 -0.52 1.24 13.15
C SER A 7 1.00 1.17 13.36
N CYS A 8 1.49 0.15 14.05
CA CYS A 8 2.92 0.04 14.34
C CYS A 8 3.70 -0.33 13.07
N SER A 9 4.91 0.21 12.95
CA SER A 9 5.83 -0.17 11.86
C SER A 9 6.58 -1.46 12.21
N GLY A 10 6.64 -1.85 13.47
CA GLY A 10 7.23 -3.10 13.91
C GLY A 10 7.04 -3.31 15.40
N VAL A 11 7.30 -4.53 15.83
CA VAL A 11 7.12 -4.99 17.21
C VAL A 11 8.39 -5.68 17.67
N PHE A 12 8.85 -5.35 18.88
CA PHE A 12 9.97 -6.02 19.52
C PHE A 12 9.49 -6.71 20.79
N PHE A 13 9.67 -8.02 20.86
CA PHE A 13 9.31 -8.84 22.00
C PHE A 13 10.54 -9.12 22.87
N LEU A 14 10.46 -8.74 24.14
CA LEU A 14 11.39 -9.16 25.18
C LEU A 14 10.64 -10.14 26.09
N ILE A 15 10.67 -11.41 25.71
CA ILE A 15 9.86 -12.47 26.30
C ILE A 15 10.68 -13.75 26.48
N GLY A 16 10.19 -14.65 27.34
CA GLY A 16 10.67 -16.04 27.39
C GLY A 16 11.35 -16.44 28.69
N THR A 17 12.07 -15.56 29.38
CA THR A 17 12.90 -15.94 30.57
C THR A 17 12.10 -16.63 31.68
N ASN A 18 10.89 -16.15 31.98
CA ASN A 18 10.02 -16.78 33.00
C ASN A 18 9.44 -18.13 32.53
N SER A 19 9.08 -18.23 31.24
CA SER A 19 8.50 -19.44 30.67
C SER A 19 9.54 -20.53 30.49
N ILE A 20 10.72 -20.19 29.96
CA ILE A 20 11.84 -21.12 29.72
C ILE A 20 12.46 -21.65 31.02
N ARG A 21 12.34 -20.88 32.10
CA ARG A 21 12.75 -21.35 33.44
C ARG A 21 11.87 -22.49 33.94
N ASN A 22 10.64 -22.64 33.46
CA ASN A 22 9.69 -23.61 34.01
C ASN A 22 9.16 -24.62 32.97
N ASN A 23 9.54 -24.50 31.70
CA ASN A 23 9.06 -25.35 30.61
C ASN A 23 10.20 -25.69 29.65
N SER A 24 10.02 -26.74 28.85
CA SER A 24 11.00 -27.13 27.84
C SER A 24 11.12 -26.09 26.73
N ALA A 25 12.31 -25.93 26.16
CA ALA A 25 12.56 -25.07 25.01
C ALA A 25 11.59 -25.32 23.84
N SER A 26 11.33 -26.60 23.56
CA SER A 26 10.41 -27.02 22.51
C SER A 26 8.99 -26.50 22.71
N GLU A 27 8.45 -26.58 23.94
CA GLU A 27 7.10 -26.09 24.24
C GLU A 27 6.99 -24.57 24.03
N ILE A 28 7.98 -23.82 24.49
CA ILE A 28 7.98 -22.36 24.35
C ILE A 28 8.12 -21.96 22.88
N VAL A 29 8.94 -22.66 22.09
CA VAL A 29 9.09 -22.37 20.65
C VAL A 29 7.77 -22.62 19.90
N VAL A 30 7.00 -23.64 20.25
CA VAL A 30 5.66 -23.88 19.69
C VAL A 30 4.71 -22.72 20.04
N GLN A 31 4.76 -22.22 21.27
CA GLN A 31 3.96 -21.04 21.66
C GLN A 31 4.36 -19.78 20.88
N VAL A 32 5.66 -19.57 20.65
CA VAL A 32 6.16 -18.46 19.82
C VAL A 32 5.68 -18.63 18.37
N ASP A 33 5.71 -19.84 17.82
CA ASP A 33 5.22 -20.11 16.46
C ASP A 33 3.75 -19.69 16.30
N ASN A 34 2.90 -20.14 17.23
CA ASN A 34 1.49 -19.80 17.27
C ASN A 34 1.26 -18.28 17.46
N LEU A 35 2.06 -17.62 18.28
CA LEU A 35 2.00 -16.17 18.49
C LEU A 35 2.27 -15.41 17.20
N ILE A 36 3.29 -15.81 16.43
CA ILE A 36 3.62 -15.17 15.14
C ILE A 36 2.47 -15.31 14.15
N ASP A 37 1.89 -16.51 14.03
CA ASP A 37 0.76 -16.77 13.14
C ASP A 37 -0.48 -15.95 13.55
N LEU A 38 -0.74 -15.85 14.86
CA LEU A 38 -1.85 -15.05 15.38
C LEU A 38 -1.67 -13.56 15.08
N ILE A 39 -0.47 -13.01 15.31
CA ILE A 39 -0.18 -11.60 15.01
C ILE A 39 -0.41 -11.32 13.53
N ARG A 40 0.11 -12.16 12.64
CA ARG A 40 0.04 -11.92 11.19
C ARG A 40 -1.34 -12.11 10.60
N SER A 41 -2.16 -13.00 11.16
CA SER A 41 -3.56 -13.16 10.74
C SER A 41 -4.39 -11.91 11.04
N HIS A 42 -4.06 -11.16 12.09
CA HIS A 42 -4.78 -9.93 12.48
C HIS A 42 -4.09 -8.65 11.98
N HIS A 43 -2.79 -8.70 11.71
CA HIS A 43 -1.94 -7.56 11.34
C HIS A 43 -1.09 -7.88 10.11
N ILE A 44 -1.75 -7.96 8.94
CA ILE A 44 -1.14 -8.33 7.65
C ILE A 44 0.08 -7.46 7.28
N HIS A 45 0.14 -6.23 7.77
CA HIS A 45 1.26 -5.32 7.53
C HIS A 45 2.56 -5.70 8.27
N LEU A 46 2.52 -6.65 9.22
CA LEU A 46 3.66 -7.14 10.00
C LEU A 46 4.23 -8.46 9.44
N ASN A 47 4.41 -8.53 8.12
CA ASN A 47 4.79 -9.77 7.43
C ASN A 47 6.25 -9.78 6.93
N HIS A 48 6.95 -8.66 7.01
CA HIS A 48 8.36 -8.57 6.62
C HIS A 48 9.29 -8.99 7.78
N LEU A 49 10.48 -9.49 7.45
CA LEU A 49 11.52 -9.96 8.37
C LEU A 49 11.79 -8.99 9.54
N THR A 50 11.76 -7.69 9.25
CA THR A 50 12.06 -6.59 10.17
C THR A 50 10.86 -6.10 10.98
N ASP A 51 9.66 -6.60 10.70
CA ASP A 51 8.43 -6.09 11.32
C ASP A 51 8.18 -6.74 12.68
N ILE A 52 8.66 -7.96 12.87
CA ILE A 52 8.62 -8.65 14.15
C ILE A 52 10.05 -9.00 14.53
N SER A 53 10.46 -8.56 15.71
CA SER A 53 11.75 -8.88 16.32
C SER A 53 11.51 -9.54 17.67
N ILE A 54 12.24 -10.61 17.98
CA ILE A 54 12.20 -11.27 19.29
C ILE A 54 13.62 -11.32 19.83
N SER A 55 13.84 -10.90 21.08
CA SER A 55 15.15 -11.03 21.70
C SER A 55 15.49 -12.48 22.03
N SER A 56 16.76 -12.86 21.88
CA SER A 56 17.29 -14.03 22.58
C SER A 56 16.99 -13.91 24.08
N VAL A 57 16.77 -15.04 24.74
CA VAL A 57 16.77 -15.05 26.21
C VAL A 57 18.22 -14.96 26.67
N PHE A 58 18.52 -13.92 27.46
CA PHE A 58 19.80 -13.77 28.14
C PHE A 58 19.93 -14.77 29.31
N PRO A 59 21.15 -15.00 29.83
CA PRO A 59 21.38 -15.99 30.88
C PRO A 59 20.46 -15.82 32.09
N CYS A 60 19.99 -16.94 32.62
CA CYS A 60 19.28 -17.01 33.90
C CYS A 60 19.98 -18.05 34.77
N LEU A 61 20.41 -17.62 35.96
CA LEU A 61 21.16 -18.40 36.94
C LEU A 61 20.29 -18.82 38.12
N LYS A 62 18.98 -18.71 37.99
CA LYS A 62 18.00 -19.06 39.03
C LYS A 62 17.28 -20.35 38.65
N PRO A 63 17.72 -21.53 39.11
CA PRO A 63 17.07 -22.82 38.85
C PRO A 63 15.58 -22.83 39.21
N SER A 64 14.87 -23.83 38.70
CA SER A 64 13.47 -24.12 39.04
C SER A 64 13.33 -25.59 39.41
N PHE A 65 12.10 -26.01 39.72
CA PHE A 65 11.82 -27.42 39.96
C PHE A 65 12.14 -28.29 38.73
N LEU A 66 11.77 -27.81 37.53
CA LEU A 66 12.00 -28.56 36.27
C LEU A 66 13.48 -28.56 35.86
N PHE A 67 14.20 -27.47 36.11
CA PHE A 67 15.63 -27.35 35.86
C PHE A 67 16.35 -27.08 37.17
N SER A 68 16.66 -28.16 37.89
CA SER A 68 17.19 -28.13 39.26
C SER A 68 18.63 -27.62 39.38
N SER A 69 19.35 -27.46 38.26
CA SER A 69 20.72 -26.96 38.24
C SER A 69 20.87 -25.81 37.25
N ILE A 70 21.86 -24.94 37.50
CA ILE A 70 22.20 -23.85 36.56
C ILE A 70 22.58 -24.43 35.20
N SER A 71 23.33 -25.53 35.16
CA SER A 71 23.76 -26.19 33.91
C SER A 71 22.57 -26.66 33.07
N THR A 72 21.59 -27.33 33.68
CA THR A 72 20.40 -27.80 32.95
C THR A 72 19.52 -26.64 32.48
N LEU A 73 19.39 -25.57 33.28
CA LEU A 73 18.67 -24.37 32.88
C LEU A 73 19.36 -23.64 31.71
N LEU A 74 20.68 -23.43 31.78
CA LEU A 74 21.44 -22.80 30.70
C LEU A 74 21.41 -23.64 29.42
N SER A 75 21.47 -24.97 29.53
CA SER A 75 21.28 -25.87 28.38
C SER A 75 19.90 -25.68 27.73
N ASN A 76 18.83 -25.60 28.54
CA ASN A 76 17.48 -25.33 28.02
C ASN A 76 17.36 -23.94 27.36
N ILE A 77 17.97 -22.91 27.93
CA ILE A 77 18.02 -21.55 27.35
C ILE A 77 18.78 -21.56 26.01
N ASN A 78 19.93 -22.22 25.94
CA ASN A 78 20.71 -22.34 24.72
C ASN A 78 19.96 -23.10 23.62
N ASN A 79 19.27 -24.18 24.00
CA ASN A 79 18.40 -24.93 23.10
C ASN A 79 17.26 -24.04 22.57
N TYR A 80 16.58 -23.29 23.45
CA TYR A 80 15.55 -22.33 23.04
C TYR A 80 16.07 -21.28 22.07
N ASN A 81 17.21 -20.65 22.37
CA ASN A 81 17.79 -19.63 21.49
C ASN A 81 18.19 -20.20 20.12
N THR A 82 18.59 -21.47 20.05
CA THR A 82 18.86 -22.18 18.79
C THR A 82 17.57 -22.41 18.00
N LEU A 83 16.57 -23.02 18.64
CA LEU A 83 15.27 -23.29 18.03
C LEU A 83 14.55 -22.00 17.59
N LEU A 84 14.71 -20.90 18.34
CA LEU A 84 14.16 -19.60 17.99
C LEU A 84 14.79 -19.05 16.71
N LYS A 85 16.11 -19.21 16.51
CA LYS A 85 16.79 -18.81 15.26
C LYS A 85 16.32 -19.63 14.06
N ASP A 86 16.09 -20.92 14.25
CA ASP A 86 15.54 -21.79 13.20
C ASP A 86 14.09 -21.40 12.87
N LEU A 87 13.27 -21.15 13.89
CA LEU A 87 11.90 -20.68 13.72
C LEU A 87 11.87 -19.31 13.02
N ALA A 88 12.76 -18.40 13.38
CA ALA A 88 12.88 -17.09 12.76
C ALA A 88 13.20 -17.15 11.27
N THR A 89 14.06 -18.09 10.87
CA THR A 89 14.36 -18.36 9.47
C THR A 89 13.12 -18.90 8.73
N ARG A 90 12.44 -19.89 9.31
CA ARG A 90 11.22 -20.49 8.71
C ARG A 90 10.06 -19.51 8.61
N LYS A 91 9.85 -18.70 9.65
CA LYS A 91 8.73 -17.76 9.76
C LYS A 91 9.12 -16.34 9.37
N ASN A 92 10.31 -16.08 8.86
CA ASN A 92 10.75 -14.77 8.37
C ASN A 92 10.51 -13.64 9.40
N PHE A 93 11.09 -13.76 10.60
CA PHE A 93 11.17 -12.67 11.58
C PHE A 93 12.61 -12.53 12.10
N THR A 94 12.94 -11.45 12.80
CA THR A 94 14.31 -11.20 13.29
C THR A 94 14.50 -11.71 14.72
N VAL A 95 15.58 -12.45 14.99
CA VAL A 95 16.06 -12.68 16.36
C VAL A 95 17.14 -11.65 16.67
N VAL A 96 17.02 -10.99 17.81
CA VAL A 96 17.97 -9.97 18.25
C VAL A 96 18.74 -10.50 19.45
N ASP A 97 20.05 -10.61 19.29
CA ASP A 97 20.91 -11.00 20.38
C ASP A 97 21.29 -9.78 21.21
N LEU A 98 20.84 -9.75 22.46
CA LEU A 98 21.18 -8.70 23.40
C LEU A 98 22.40 -9.19 24.18
N PRO A 99 23.55 -8.49 24.12
CA PRO A 99 24.81 -8.98 24.68
C PRO A 99 24.86 -8.82 26.20
N ILE A 100 23.91 -9.47 26.89
CA ILE A 100 23.80 -9.51 28.34
C ILE A 100 24.49 -10.76 28.85
N THR A 101 25.46 -10.56 29.72
CA THR A 101 26.25 -11.62 30.32
C THR A 101 25.86 -11.86 31.79
N ALA A 102 26.30 -13.00 32.35
CA ALA A 102 25.95 -13.41 33.71
C ALA A 102 26.38 -12.41 34.80
N ASP A 103 27.52 -11.72 34.62
CA ASP A 103 28.06 -10.69 35.50
C ASP A 103 27.22 -9.40 35.53
N GLN A 104 26.36 -9.21 34.53
CA GLN A 104 25.48 -8.05 34.44
C GLN A 104 24.10 -8.29 35.08
N LEU A 105 23.89 -9.48 35.64
CA LEU A 105 22.69 -9.82 36.38
C LEU A 105 22.77 -9.28 37.81
N ASN A 106 21.59 -9.08 38.40
CA ASN A 106 21.45 -8.74 39.81
C ASN A 106 21.75 -9.97 40.68
N TYR A 107 21.79 -9.77 42.01
CA TYR A 107 22.06 -10.84 42.98
C TYR A 107 21.05 -12.00 42.91
N ASP A 108 19.87 -11.79 42.32
CA ASP A 108 18.86 -12.83 42.12
C ASP A 108 19.15 -13.75 40.92
N GLY A 109 20.19 -13.46 40.15
CA GLY A 109 20.63 -14.24 39.00
C GLY A 109 19.61 -14.28 37.86
N MET A 110 18.66 -13.34 37.79
CA MET A 110 17.55 -13.38 36.84
C MET A 110 17.27 -12.02 36.20
N HIS A 111 17.30 -10.94 36.99
CA HIS A 111 17.08 -9.60 36.46
C HIS A 111 18.41 -8.94 36.12
N ILE A 112 18.40 -8.03 35.16
CA ILE A 112 19.57 -7.22 34.82
C ILE A 112 19.80 -6.21 35.93
N HIS A 113 21.05 -6.04 36.36
CA HIS A 113 21.39 -5.04 37.37
C HIS A 113 21.12 -3.63 36.82
N ILE A 114 20.59 -2.72 37.66
CA ILE A 114 20.11 -1.40 37.24
C ILE A 114 21.15 -0.59 36.46
N ASN A 115 22.43 -0.71 36.83
CA ASN A 115 23.55 -0.03 36.17
C ASN A 115 23.77 -0.46 34.71
N HIS A 116 23.27 -1.61 34.30
CA HIS A 116 23.39 -2.13 32.92
C HIS A 116 22.13 -1.91 32.08
N LEU A 117 21.04 -1.36 32.65
CA LEU A 117 19.85 -1.02 31.87
C LEU A 117 20.11 0.01 30.77
N PRO A 118 20.94 1.06 30.95
CA PRO A 118 21.27 1.97 29.85
C PRO A 118 21.96 1.27 28.68
N PHE A 119 22.80 0.27 28.97
CA PHE A 119 23.47 -0.54 27.95
C PHE A 119 22.47 -1.37 27.12
N LEU A 120 21.51 -2.01 27.80
CA LEU A 120 20.41 -2.74 27.15
C LEU A 120 19.56 -1.80 26.28
N TRP A 121 19.20 -0.64 26.84
CA TRP A 121 18.40 0.36 26.13
C TRP A 121 19.08 0.82 24.85
N ASN A 122 20.38 1.13 24.91
CA ASN A 122 21.15 1.54 23.74
C ASN A 122 21.15 0.47 22.63
N HIS A 123 21.25 -0.81 22.98
CA HIS A 123 21.19 -1.90 21.98
C HIS A 123 19.81 -2.01 21.33
N ILE A 124 18.74 -1.93 22.13
CA ILE A 124 17.37 -1.94 21.61
C ILE A 124 17.13 -0.73 20.70
N GLN A 125 17.58 0.46 21.12
CA GLN A 125 17.48 1.68 20.34
C GLN A 125 18.26 1.59 19.03
N GLN A 126 19.52 1.14 19.06
CA GLN A 126 20.33 0.93 17.86
C GLN A 126 19.68 -0.05 16.88
N HIS A 127 19.09 -1.13 17.39
CA HIS A 127 18.32 -2.07 16.56
C HIS A 127 17.19 -1.35 15.83
N PHE A 128 16.38 -0.56 16.54
CA PHE A 128 15.31 0.21 15.91
C PHE A 128 15.81 1.29 14.95
N ASP A 129 16.90 1.98 15.27
CA ASP A 129 17.51 2.98 14.38
C ASP A 129 17.93 2.34 13.06
N VAL A 130 18.55 1.16 13.11
CA VAL A 130 18.89 0.37 11.91
C VAL A 130 17.63 -0.07 11.16
N LEU A 131 16.58 -0.54 11.84
CA LEU A 131 15.33 -0.93 11.19
C LEU A 131 14.66 0.26 10.47
N VAL A 132 14.61 1.43 11.11
CA VAL A 132 14.06 2.66 10.53
C VAL A 132 14.89 3.10 9.33
N LEU A 133 16.22 3.05 9.43
CA LEU A 133 17.14 3.32 8.33
C LEU A 133 16.95 2.34 7.16
N GLN A 134 16.79 1.05 7.43
CA GLN A 134 16.55 0.03 6.40
C GLN A 134 15.19 0.22 5.70
N LYS A 135 14.16 0.63 6.44
CA LYS A 135 12.84 0.93 5.86
C LYS A 135 12.85 2.21 5.04
N THR A 136 13.51 3.26 5.52
CA THR A 136 13.67 4.52 4.77
C THR A 136 14.55 4.36 3.54
N THR A 137 15.59 3.52 3.59
CA THR A 137 16.39 3.18 2.41
C THR A 137 15.64 2.26 1.43
N LYS A 138 14.78 1.33 1.89
CA LYS A 138 13.88 0.56 1.01
C LYS A 138 12.81 1.43 0.33
N ILE A 139 12.42 2.57 0.90
CA ILE A 139 11.55 3.56 0.22
C ILE A 139 12.25 4.21 -1.00
N SER A 140 13.59 4.15 -1.09
CA SER A 140 14.35 4.72 -2.22
C SER A 140 14.38 3.87 -3.50
N ARG A 141 13.76 2.68 -3.53
CA ARG A 141 13.55 1.92 -4.78
C ARG A 141 12.09 1.71 -5.15
N SER A 142 11.18 2.54 -4.65
CA SER A 142 10.05 2.88 -5.52
C SER A 142 10.67 3.61 -6.71
N HIS A 143 10.49 3.08 -7.93
CA HIS A 143 10.71 3.84 -9.16
C HIS A 143 9.71 5.01 -9.21
N ARG A 144 9.82 5.96 -8.27
CA ARG A 144 9.08 7.20 -8.33
C ARG A 144 9.77 8.01 -9.41
N ARG A 145 9.19 7.91 -10.60
CA ARG A 145 9.58 8.69 -11.77
C ARG A 145 9.87 10.12 -11.31
N SER A 146 11.02 10.66 -11.72
CA SER A 146 11.36 12.05 -11.41
C SER A 146 10.20 12.98 -11.79
N ARG A 147 10.09 14.14 -11.13
CA ARG A 147 9.06 15.13 -11.51
C ARG A 147 9.06 15.39 -13.02
N ALA A 148 10.24 15.49 -13.64
CA ALA A 148 10.38 15.61 -15.08
C ALA A 148 9.77 14.43 -15.87
N ALA A 149 9.97 13.19 -15.42
CA ALA A 149 9.39 12.00 -16.04
C ALA A 149 7.87 11.89 -15.81
N ILE A 150 7.35 12.31 -14.65
CA ILE A 150 5.91 12.43 -14.38
C ILE A 150 5.30 13.49 -15.31
N THR A 151 5.90 14.67 -15.40
CA THR A 151 5.45 15.75 -16.29
C THR A 151 5.45 15.32 -17.75
N ARG A 152 6.53 14.69 -18.24
CA ARG A 152 6.59 14.14 -19.60
C ARG A 152 5.50 13.08 -19.84
N ARG A 153 5.25 12.19 -18.89
CA ARG A 153 4.18 11.18 -19.00
C ARG A 153 2.79 11.84 -19.05
N ASN A 154 2.52 12.79 -18.17
CA ASN A 154 1.25 13.49 -18.12
C ASN A 154 1.02 14.31 -19.39
N LYS A 155 2.06 14.99 -19.91
CA LYS A 155 2.02 15.66 -21.21
C LYS A 155 1.69 14.68 -22.34
N ARG A 156 2.39 13.55 -22.43
CA ARG A 156 2.09 12.49 -23.42
C ARG A 156 0.68 11.91 -23.29
N ARG A 157 0.20 11.71 -22.05
CA ARG A 157 -1.16 11.22 -21.79
C ARG A 157 -2.21 12.23 -22.22
N HIS A 158 -2.00 13.51 -21.91
CA HIS A 158 -2.86 14.61 -22.32
C HIS A 158 -2.88 14.78 -23.84
N GLU A 159 -1.72 14.72 -24.50
CA GLU A 159 -1.62 14.74 -25.96
C GLU A 159 -2.30 13.53 -26.60
N LYS A 160 -2.13 12.32 -26.05
CA LYS A 160 -2.81 11.10 -26.54
C LYS A 160 -4.33 11.20 -26.35
N GLN A 161 -4.78 11.74 -25.22
CA GLN A 161 -6.20 11.98 -24.96
C GLN A 161 -6.77 13.05 -25.89
N LYS A 162 -6.05 14.16 -26.10
CA LYS A 162 -6.42 15.22 -27.05
C LYS A 162 -6.52 14.69 -28.48
N LYS A 163 -5.54 13.87 -28.91
CA LYS A 163 -5.59 13.18 -30.21
C LYS A 163 -6.79 12.25 -30.31
N ARG A 164 -7.05 11.41 -29.30
CA ARG A 164 -8.23 10.53 -29.26
C ARG A 164 -9.56 11.29 -29.29
N GLN A 165 -9.66 12.42 -28.60
CA GLN A 165 -10.84 13.27 -28.64
C GLN A 165 -11.03 13.93 -30.01
N ALA A 166 -9.94 14.38 -30.63
CA ALA A 166 -9.97 14.94 -31.98
C ALA A 166 -10.32 13.88 -33.04
N SER A 167 -9.90 12.62 -32.86
CA SER A 167 -10.13 11.53 -33.83
C SER A 167 -11.59 11.12 -33.98
N TYR A 168 -12.47 11.48 -33.05
CA TYR A 168 -13.89 11.07 -33.06
C TYR A 168 -14.82 12.25 -32.83
N THR A 169 -14.53 13.40 -33.43
CA THR A 169 -15.39 14.59 -33.34
C THR A 169 -15.76 15.09 -34.72
N VAL A 170 -17.05 15.25 -34.97
CA VAL A 170 -17.57 15.95 -36.15
C VAL A 170 -17.80 17.40 -35.77
N ILE A 171 -17.24 18.32 -36.55
CA ILE A 171 -17.40 19.77 -36.35
C ILE A 171 -18.27 20.32 -37.48
N ARG A 172 -19.28 21.12 -37.12
CA ARG A 172 -20.12 21.85 -38.07
C ARG A 172 -20.22 23.32 -37.66
N PRO A 173 -20.29 24.26 -38.61
CA PRO A 173 -20.77 25.61 -38.32
C PRO A 173 -22.16 25.53 -37.71
N ILE A 174 -22.52 26.50 -36.88
CA ILE A 174 -23.86 26.58 -36.32
C ILE A 174 -24.27 28.03 -36.13
N ALA A 175 -25.46 28.36 -36.60
CA ALA A 175 -26.07 29.65 -36.37
C ALA A 175 -26.48 29.80 -34.90
N ARG A 176 -26.48 31.04 -34.39
CA ARG A 176 -26.82 31.35 -32.99
C ARG A 176 -28.26 31.01 -32.61
N THR A 177 -29.14 30.86 -33.60
CA THR A 177 -30.56 30.57 -33.41
C THR A 177 -30.80 29.15 -32.89
N TRP A 178 -29.89 28.21 -33.16
CA TRP A 178 -30.01 26.84 -32.68
C TRP A 178 -29.82 26.71 -31.18
N GLN A 179 -30.81 26.16 -30.49
CA GLN A 179 -30.69 25.83 -29.07
C GLN A 179 -30.23 24.39 -28.86
N LEU A 180 -29.61 24.13 -27.71
CA LEU A 180 -29.10 22.80 -27.37
C LEU A 180 -30.21 21.72 -27.40
N LYS A 181 -31.44 22.07 -27.01
CA LYS A 181 -32.57 21.14 -27.05
C LYS A 181 -32.87 20.71 -28.49
N ASP A 182 -32.97 21.68 -29.40
CA ASP A 182 -33.35 21.45 -30.79
C ASP A 182 -32.26 20.68 -31.55
N ILE A 183 -30.99 20.96 -31.25
CA ILE A 183 -29.86 20.19 -31.79
C ILE A 183 -29.97 18.71 -31.40
N LYS A 184 -30.33 18.41 -30.14
CA LYS A 184 -30.49 17.02 -29.69
C LYS A 184 -31.64 16.34 -30.42
N THR A 185 -32.77 17.03 -30.60
CA THR A 185 -33.93 16.48 -31.30
C THR A 185 -33.62 16.25 -32.78
N TYR A 186 -32.99 17.22 -33.44
CA TYR A 186 -32.57 17.13 -34.84
C TYR A 186 -31.59 15.97 -35.08
N LEU A 187 -30.57 15.82 -34.23
CA LEU A 187 -29.62 14.71 -34.33
C LEU A 187 -30.31 13.35 -34.10
N ARG A 188 -31.32 13.30 -33.22
CA ARG A 188 -32.13 12.10 -33.01
C ARG A 188 -32.98 11.76 -34.24
N TYR A 189 -33.61 12.76 -34.85
CA TYR A 189 -34.37 12.63 -36.09
C TYR A 189 -33.49 12.07 -37.23
N LYS A 190 -32.26 12.56 -37.36
CA LYS A 190 -31.26 12.04 -38.30
C LYS A 190 -30.63 10.69 -37.88
N ASN A 191 -31.11 10.06 -36.80
CA ASN A 191 -30.61 8.81 -36.24
C ASN A 191 -29.10 8.83 -35.91
N ILE A 192 -28.59 9.98 -35.45
CA ILE A 192 -27.17 10.16 -35.11
C ILE A 192 -26.94 9.85 -33.64
N LYS A 193 -26.19 8.77 -33.38
CA LYS A 193 -25.79 8.35 -32.03
C LYS A 193 -24.45 8.98 -31.65
N TYR A 194 -24.49 10.02 -30.83
CA TYR A 194 -23.31 10.70 -30.31
C TYR A 194 -23.06 10.37 -28.83
N SER A 195 -21.82 10.49 -28.37
CA SER A 195 -21.45 10.26 -26.97
C SER A 195 -21.55 11.52 -26.13
N ARG A 196 -21.14 12.67 -26.68
CA ARG A 196 -21.21 13.95 -26.00
C ARG A 196 -21.41 15.09 -26.98
N LEU A 197 -22.25 16.04 -26.58
CA LEU A 197 -22.39 17.32 -27.25
C LEU A 197 -21.79 18.40 -26.32
N PRO A 198 -20.49 18.72 -26.43
CA PRO A 198 -19.91 19.86 -25.74
C PRO A 198 -20.61 21.18 -26.13
N GLU A 199 -20.42 22.19 -25.29
CA GLU A 199 -20.95 23.54 -25.45
C GLU A 199 -20.53 24.16 -26.81
N ILE A 200 -21.47 24.83 -27.48
CA ILE A 200 -21.21 25.55 -28.73
C ILE A 200 -20.19 26.64 -28.47
N ARG A 201 -19.07 26.64 -29.20
CA ARG A 201 -18.02 27.65 -29.05
C ARG A 201 -17.68 28.21 -30.41
N ARG A 202 -17.58 29.54 -30.50
CA ARG A 202 -17.17 30.26 -31.72
C ARG A 202 -17.98 29.85 -32.96
N HIS A 203 -19.30 29.71 -32.82
CA HIS A 203 -20.21 29.30 -33.90
C HIS A 203 -19.87 27.93 -34.50
N GLN A 204 -19.29 27.05 -33.70
CA GLN A 204 -19.02 25.67 -34.08
C GLN A 204 -19.70 24.72 -33.11
N LEU A 205 -20.47 23.80 -33.68
CA LEU A 205 -21.01 22.64 -33.01
C LEU A 205 -19.97 21.51 -33.11
N SER A 206 -19.54 21.00 -31.96
CA SER A 206 -18.67 19.83 -31.89
C SER A 206 -19.48 18.65 -31.38
N ILE A 207 -19.56 17.58 -32.17
CA ILE A 207 -20.29 16.36 -31.85
C ILE A 207 -19.28 15.25 -31.63
N GLN A 208 -19.19 14.73 -30.41
CA GLN A 208 -18.21 13.71 -30.04
C GLN A 208 -18.83 12.31 -30.12
N PHE A 209 -18.02 11.36 -30.57
CA PHE A 209 -18.37 9.95 -30.75
C PHE A 209 -17.40 9.06 -29.98
N ASN A 210 -17.89 7.91 -29.51
CA ASN A 210 -17.03 6.86 -28.93
C ASN A 210 -16.74 5.74 -29.92
N ASN A 211 -17.34 5.78 -31.11
CA ASN A 211 -17.26 4.72 -32.13
C ASN A 211 -17.05 5.37 -33.52
N PRO A 212 -16.02 4.96 -34.28
CA PRO A 212 -15.74 5.49 -35.62
C PRO A 212 -16.89 5.28 -36.60
N ILE A 213 -17.66 4.19 -36.49
CA ILE A 213 -18.80 3.93 -37.39
C ILE A 213 -19.89 4.98 -37.19
N HIS A 214 -20.17 5.37 -35.95
CA HIS A 214 -21.16 6.41 -35.66
C HIS A 214 -20.68 7.80 -36.09
N GLN A 215 -19.38 8.07 -35.98
CA GLN A 215 -18.79 9.30 -36.50
C GLN A 215 -18.94 9.36 -38.03
N GLN A 216 -18.53 8.30 -38.76
CA GLN A 216 -18.63 8.25 -40.21
C GLN A 216 -20.07 8.41 -40.70
N HIS A 217 -21.02 7.74 -40.04
CA HIS A 217 -22.45 7.93 -40.31
C HIS A 217 -22.88 9.39 -40.11
N ALA A 218 -22.43 10.03 -39.03
CA ALA A 218 -22.72 11.44 -38.81
C ALA A 218 -22.07 12.37 -39.84
N GLU A 219 -20.86 12.05 -40.32
CA GLU A 219 -20.20 12.81 -41.39
C GLU A 219 -20.94 12.71 -42.73
N GLN A 220 -21.53 11.55 -43.02
CA GLN A 220 -22.33 11.31 -44.22
C GLN A 220 -23.71 11.98 -44.14
N MET A 221 -24.33 11.98 -42.95
CA MET A 221 -25.68 12.48 -42.75
C MET A 221 -25.76 13.99 -42.50
N LEU A 222 -24.71 14.59 -41.93
CA LEU A 222 -24.68 16.02 -41.62
C LEU A 222 -23.94 16.80 -42.70
N THR A 223 -24.65 17.66 -43.41
CA THR A 223 -24.05 18.61 -44.34
C THR A 223 -23.42 19.78 -43.58
N PHE A 224 -22.60 20.59 -44.27
CA PHE A 224 -21.96 21.76 -43.66
C PHE A 224 -22.95 22.88 -43.31
N THR A 225 -24.11 22.90 -43.97
CA THR A 225 -25.14 23.94 -43.89
C THR A 225 -26.33 23.54 -43.01
N ASP A 226 -26.38 22.30 -42.51
CA ASP A 226 -27.54 21.78 -41.76
C ASP A 226 -27.91 22.64 -40.55
N PHE A 227 -26.93 23.27 -39.93
CA PHE A 227 -27.12 24.14 -38.76
C PHE A 227 -27.10 25.63 -39.09
N ASP A 228 -27.35 26.00 -40.34
CA ASP A 228 -27.54 27.40 -40.73
C ASP A 228 -28.92 27.90 -40.31
N GLU A 229 -29.06 29.22 -40.28
CA GLU A 229 -30.26 29.90 -39.82
C GLU A 229 -31.53 29.58 -40.65
N PRO A 230 -31.48 29.47 -42.00
CA PRO A 230 -32.65 29.05 -42.78
C PRO A 230 -33.12 27.62 -42.46
N ASN A 231 -32.16 26.71 -42.21
CA ASN A 231 -32.47 25.32 -41.87
C ASN A 231 -33.05 25.18 -40.46
N TYR A 232 -32.68 26.07 -39.53
CA TYR A 232 -33.31 26.15 -38.23
C TYR A 232 -34.80 26.48 -38.33
N TYR A 233 -35.16 27.52 -39.10
CA TYR A 233 -36.55 27.92 -39.26
C TYR A 233 -37.38 26.85 -39.97
N ASN A 234 -36.81 26.18 -40.98
CA ASN A 234 -37.43 25.02 -41.61
C ASN A 234 -37.64 23.88 -40.63
N TRP A 235 -36.69 23.60 -39.74
CA TRP A 235 -36.82 22.54 -38.75
C TRP A 235 -37.94 22.83 -37.74
N ILE A 236 -37.93 24.03 -37.14
CA ILE A 236 -38.90 24.44 -36.12
C ILE A 236 -40.32 24.53 -36.70
N SER A 237 -40.48 24.89 -37.97
CA SER A 237 -41.79 24.95 -38.64
C SER A 237 -42.38 23.57 -38.99
N HIS A 238 -41.60 22.49 -38.87
CA HIS A 238 -42.07 21.11 -39.05
C HIS A 238 -42.27 20.37 -37.71
N GLU A 239 -41.76 20.89 -36.60
CA GLU A 239 -42.01 20.36 -35.24
C GLU A 239 -43.19 21.08 -34.52
N HIS A 240 -43.84 22.04 -35.18
CA HIS A 240 -45.06 22.74 -34.77
C HIS A 240 -46.10 22.73 -35.90
#